data_AF-A0A2R6GD52-F1
#
_entry.id   AF-A0A2R6GD52-F1
#
_cell.length_a   1.000
_cell.length_b   1.000
_cell.length_c   1.000
_cell.angle_alpha   90.00
_cell.angle_beta   90.00
_cell.angle_gamma   90.00
#
_symmetry.space_group_name_H-M   'P 1'
#
loop_
_entity.id
_entity.type
_entity.pdbx_description
1 polymer ?
#
loop_
_entity_poly.entity_id
_entity_poly.type
_entity_poly.pdbx_seq_one_letter_code
_entity_poly.pdbx_strand_id
1 'polypeptide(L)'
;MTRSGSKSTSSRYRAENRGNVPAGRDGGRAGVSVCSGRTRARTPPSRLRTSTAKLHYSQTSEDVGSEAVQIVGARAYRQGRPSEHLYRFARSRRVAAGTDEMQLNTIARAPKSDGLPAVSER
;
A
#
# COMPACT_ATOMS: atom_id res chain seq x y z
N MET A 1 -0.57 32.93 -43.24
CA MET A 1 0.13 31.65 -42.98
C MET A 1 -0.14 31.22 -41.55
N THR A 2 -0.58 29.98 -41.41
CA THR A 2 -1.12 29.31 -40.22
C THR A 2 -0.04 28.81 -39.26
N ARG A 3 -0.23 28.92 -37.94
CA ARG A 3 -0.48 27.78 -37.01
C ARG A 3 -0.28 28.19 -35.56
N SER A 4 -1.38 28.15 -34.82
CA SER A 4 -1.45 27.94 -33.37
C SER A 4 -0.83 26.59 -33.00
N GLY A 5 0.06 26.57 -32.02
CA GLY A 5 0.75 25.37 -31.52
C GLY A 5 0.66 25.21 -30.00
N SER A 6 -0.45 24.63 -29.55
CA SER A 6 -0.66 23.79 -28.36
C SER A 6 0.31 23.88 -27.16
N LYS A 7 -0.08 24.61 -26.11
CA LYS A 7 0.22 24.25 -24.71
C LYS A 7 -1.03 23.59 -24.11
N SER A 8 -1.09 22.26 -24.01
CA SER A 8 -2.15 21.57 -23.25
C SER A 8 -1.95 20.05 -23.26
N THR A 9 -1.04 19.52 -22.45
CA THR A 9 -0.99 18.06 -22.19
C THR A 9 -0.94 17.67 -20.72
N SER A 10 -0.74 18.59 -19.76
CA SER A 10 -0.70 18.22 -18.33
C SER A 10 -2.04 18.36 -17.57
N SER A 11 -3.05 19.02 -18.14
CA SER A 11 -4.31 19.33 -17.44
C SER A 11 -5.29 18.15 -17.38
N ARG A 12 -5.19 17.16 -18.29
CA ARG A 12 -6.21 16.10 -18.42
C ARG A 12 -6.06 14.94 -17.43
N TYR A 13 -4.93 14.74 -16.77
CA TYR A 13 -4.75 13.60 -15.85
C TYR A 13 -5.46 13.80 -14.49
N ARG A 14 -6.05 14.98 -14.24
CA ARG A 14 -6.63 15.34 -12.93
C ARG A 14 -8.13 15.09 -12.80
N ALA A 15 -8.83 14.64 -13.86
CA ALA A 15 -10.29 14.63 -13.88
C ALA A 15 -10.97 13.26 -13.63
N GLU A 16 -10.26 12.13 -13.64
CA GLU A 16 -10.93 10.81 -13.79
C GLU A 16 -11.09 9.96 -12.52
N ASN A 17 -10.63 10.39 -11.34
CA ASN A 17 -10.68 9.56 -10.11
C ASN A 17 -11.73 10.02 -9.08
N ARG A 18 -12.89 10.51 -9.52
CA ARG A 18 -13.97 11.01 -8.63
C ARG A 18 -15.07 10.00 -8.27
N GLY A 19 -14.87 8.71 -8.50
CA GLY A 19 -15.92 7.74 -8.14
C GLY A 19 -15.39 6.34 -7.90
N ASN A 20 -14.99 6.04 -6.67
CA ASN A 20 -15.20 4.70 -6.11
C ASN A 20 -14.99 4.70 -4.60
N VAL A 21 -16.05 5.02 -3.84
CA VAL A 21 -16.12 4.73 -2.41
C VAL A 21 -16.92 3.43 -2.28
N PRO A 22 -16.29 2.27 -2.04
CA PRO A 22 -17.06 1.09 -1.71
C PRO A 22 -17.59 1.20 -0.28
N ALA A 23 -18.88 0.90 -0.18
CA ALA A 23 -19.68 0.86 1.03
C ALA A 23 -19.13 -0.14 2.06
N GLY A 24 -19.60 0.02 3.30
CA GLY A 24 -18.97 -0.52 4.49
C GLY A 24 -19.13 -2.02 4.74
N ARG A 25 -18.48 -2.40 5.86
CA ARG A 25 -18.57 -3.63 6.66
C ARG A 25 -17.95 -4.89 6.05
N ASP A 26 -16.80 -5.28 6.57
CA ASP A 26 -16.72 -6.38 7.55
C ASP A 26 -15.33 -6.42 8.19
N GLY A 27 -15.30 -6.65 9.50
CA GLY A 27 -14.07 -6.77 10.26
C GLY A 27 -13.33 -8.07 9.94
N GLY A 28 -12.02 -7.99 9.78
CA GLY A 28 -11.12 -9.14 9.75
C GLY A 28 -10.52 -9.44 8.38
N ARG A 29 -9.18 -9.32 8.29
CA ARG A 29 -8.32 -9.86 7.22
C ARG A 29 -8.75 -9.52 5.78
N ALA A 30 -8.63 -8.26 5.39
CA ALA A 30 -8.65 -7.88 3.98
C ALA A 30 -7.51 -6.92 3.67
N GLY A 31 -6.31 -7.45 3.46
CA GLY A 31 -5.21 -6.63 3.00
C GLY A 31 -4.07 -7.45 2.43
N VAL A 32 -4.20 -7.80 1.16
CA VAL A 32 -3.20 -7.67 0.08
C VAL A 32 -3.90 -8.28 -1.13
N SER A 33 -4.82 -7.51 -1.70
CA SER A 33 -5.46 -7.80 -3.00
C SER A 33 -5.69 -6.49 -3.77
N VAL A 34 -5.79 -5.36 -3.08
CA VAL A 34 -6.28 -4.09 -3.62
C VAL A 34 -5.38 -3.40 -4.68
N CYS A 35 -4.11 -3.77 -4.82
CA CYS A 35 -3.24 -3.21 -5.87
C CYS A 35 -2.95 -4.16 -7.04
N SER A 36 -3.16 -5.48 -6.85
CA SER A 36 -3.02 -6.48 -7.91
C SER A 36 -4.39 -6.97 -8.43
N GLY A 37 -5.47 -6.62 -7.74
CA GLY A 37 -6.82 -7.10 -7.96
C GLY A 37 -7.50 -6.46 -9.18
N ARG A 38 -7.36 -7.15 -10.32
CA ARG A 38 -8.30 -7.16 -11.44
C ARG A 38 -8.47 -5.86 -12.23
N THR A 39 -7.43 -5.06 -12.41
CA THR A 39 -7.37 -4.18 -13.58
C THR A 39 -6.86 -4.99 -14.78
N ARG A 40 -7.78 -5.52 -15.59
CA ARG A 40 -7.46 -5.83 -17.00
C ARG A 40 -7.07 -4.57 -17.78
N ALA A 41 -7.31 -3.39 -17.20
CA ALA A 41 -6.76 -2.13 -17.66
C ALA A 41 -5.26 -2.06 -17.36
N ARG A 42 -4.46 -1.78 -18.40
CA ARG A 42 -3.00 -1.50 -18.37
C ARG A 42 -2.61 -0.27 -17.53
N THR A 43 -3.49 0.25 -16.68
CA THR A 43 -3.27 1.49 -15.93
C THR A 43 -2.60 1.17 -14.59
N PRO A 44 -1.40 1.72 -14.32
CA PRO A 44 -0.74 1.53 -13.04
C PRO A 44 -1.60 2.03 -11.87
N PRO A 45 -1.57 1.36 -10.71
CA PRO A 45 -2.29 1.82 -9.53
C PRO A 45 -1.77 3.20 -9.08
N SER A 46 -2.69 4.02 -8.55
CA SER A 46 -2.34 5.33 -7.96
C SER A 46 -1.28 5.18 -6.86
N ARG A 47 -0.41 6.18 -6.71
CA ARG A 47 0.65 6.19 -5.68
C ARG A 47 0.10 5.94 -4.27
N LEU A 48 -1.03 6.54 -3.91
CA LEU A 48 -1.69 6.33 -2.62
C LEU A 48 -2.04 4.87 -2.37
N ARG A 49 -2.71 4.22 -3.34
CA ARG A 49 -3.05 2.79 -3.26
C ARG A 49 -1.81 1.92 -3.13
N THR A 50 -0.79 2.16 -3.95
CA THR A 50 0.47 1.40 -3.92
C THR A 50 1.19 1.54 -2.58
N SER A 51 1.31 2.75 -2.05
CA SER A 51 1.93 3.01 -0.74
C SER A 51 1.16 2.38 0.41
N THR A 52 -0.17 2.47 0.39
CA THR A 52 -1.04 1.84 1.40
C THR A 52 -0.91 0.31 1.36
N ALA A 53 -0.94 -0.28 0.17
CA ALA A 53 -0.77 -1.71 0.01
C ALA A 53 0.61 -2.20 0.44
N LYS A 54 1.68 -1.45 0.13
CA LYS A 54 3.03 -1.80 0.60
C LYS A 54 3.12 -1.77 2.11
N LEU A 55 2.60 -0.72 2.75
CA LEU A 55 2.62 -0.56 4.21
C LEU A 55 1.88 -1.69 4.91
N HIS A 56 0.67 -2.01 4.43
CA HIS A 56 -0.10 -3.12 4.95
C HIS A 56 0.62 -4.45 4.78
N TYR A 57 1.19 -4.70 3.59
CA TYR A 57 1.95 -5.93 3.31
C TYR A 57 3.16 -6.08 4.24
N SER A 58 3.94 -5.01 4.46
CA SER A 58 5.14 -5.07 5.30
C SER A 58 4.82 -5.31 6.77
N GLN A 59 3.74 -4.71 7.29
CA GLN A 59 3.22 -4.97 8.64
C GLN A 59 2.77 -6.42 8.77
N THR A 60 1.83 -6.83 7.91
CA THR A 60 1.21 -8.16 7.98
C THR A 60 2.24 -9.27 7.83
N SER A 61 3.22 -9.11 6.93
CA SER A 61 4.27 -10.13 6.74
C SER A 61 5.11 -10.33 7.99
N GLU A 62 5.40 -9.24 8.71
CA GLU A 62 6.19 -9.27 9.94
C GLU A 62 5.38 -9.87 11.09
N ASP A 63 4.12 -9.45 11.25
CA ASP A 63 3.20 -9.98 12.26
C ASP A 63 3.03 -11.50 12.09
N VAL A 64 2.70 -11.95 10.87
CA VAL A 64 2.54 -13.38 10.55
C VAL A 64 3.85 -14.14 10.72
N GLY A 65 4.98 -13.54 10.34
CA GLY A 65 6.30 -14.14 10.52
C GLY A 65 6.64 -14.35 12.01
N SER A 66 6.31 -13.37 12.85
CA SER A 66 6.50 -13.41 14.29
C SER A 66 5.60 -14.46 14.95
N GLU A 67 4.31 -14.48 14.60
CA GLU A 67 3.36 -15.50 15.08
C GLU A 67 3.78 -16.91 14.68
N ALA A 68 4.24 -17.12 13.44
CA ALA A 68 4.71 -18.42 12.98
C ALA A 68 5.91 -18.93 13.78
N VAL A 69 6.85 -18.04 14.14
CA VAL A 69 7.98 -18.40 15.01
C VAL A 69 7.49 -18.79 16.40
N GLN A 70 6.51 -18.05 16.95
CA GLN A 70 5.94 -18.36 18.26
C GLN A 70 5.23 -19.72 18.29
N ILE A 71 4.47 -20.07 17.25
CA ILE A 71 3.75 -21.35 17.13
C ILE A 71 4.73 -22.52 17.02
N VAL A 72 5.78 -22.38 16.22
CA VAL A 72 6.79 -23.43 16.00
C VAL A 72 7.75 -23.54 17.20
N GLY A 73 7.92 -22.47 17.98
CA GLY A 73 8.75 -22.40 19.17
C GLY A 73 10.25 -22.49 18.86
N ALA A 74 11.02 -23.08 19.77
CA ALA A 74 12.49 -23.15 19.70
C ALA A 74 13.04 -23.73 18.38
N ARG A 75 12.26 -24.57 17.69
CA ARG A 75 12.64 -25.15 16.38
C ARG A 75 12.76 -24.09 15.28
N ALA A 76 12.05 -22.98 15.40
CA ALA A 76 12.05 -21.91 14.41
C ALA A 76 13.34 -21.10 14.39
N TYR A 77 14.06 -21.02 15.52
CA TYR A 77 15.31 -20.28 15.67
C TYR A 77 16.55 -21.04 15.18
N ARG A 78 16.40 -22.31 14.79
CA ARG A 78 17.55 -23.11 14.33
C ARG A 78 18.04 -22.63 12.98
N GLN A 79 19.34 -22.39 12.88
CA GLN A 79 19.98 -21.92 11.66
C GLN A 79 19.78 -22.89 10.49
N GLY A 80 19.50 -22.33 9.31
CA GLY A 80 19.27 -23.07 8.07
C GLY A 80 17.85 -23.61 7.91
N ARG A 81 16.94 -23.34 8.85
CA ARG A 81 15.52 -23.72 8.71
C ARG A 81 14.79 -22.69 7.84
N PRO A 82 13.82 -23.13 7.00
CA PRO A 82 12.98 -22.20 6.24
C PRO A 82 12.26 -21.18 7.12
N SER A 83 11.84 -21.56 8.33
CA SER A 83 11.17 -20.66 9.30
C SER A 83 12.06 -19.49 9.74
N GLU A 84 13.34 -19.76 9.99
CA GLU A 84 14.33 -18.74 10.36
C GLU A 84 14.52 -17.76 9.19
N HIS A 85 14.70 -18.29 7.98
CA HIS A 85 14.85 -17.48 6.77
C HIS A 85 13.62 -16.60 6.52
N LEU A 86 12.42 -17.18 6.60
CA LEU A 86 11.16 -16.46 6.40
C LEU A 86 10.97 -15.33 7.41
N TYR A 87 11.31 -15.55 8.69
CA TYR A 87 11.26 -14.49 9.70
C TYR A 87 12.20 -13.33 9.37
N ARG A 88 13.46 -13.62 9.02
CA ARG A 88 14.42 -12.59 8.61
C ARG A 88 13.99 -11.85 7.34
N PHE A 89 13.45 -12.58 6.37
CA PHE A 89 12.95 -12.02 5.12
C PHE A 89 11.75 -11.10 5.38
N ALA A 90 10.78 -11.54 6.17
CA ALA A 90 9.63 -10.73 6.57
C ALA A 90 10.07 -9.42 7.24
N ARG A 91 11.04 -9.51 8.17
CA ARG A 91 11.62 -8.34 8.84
C ARG A 91 12.21 -7.32 7.84
N SER A 92 12.90 -7.80 6.80
CA SER A 92 13.49 -6.94 5.78
C SER A 92 12.45 -6.10 5.01
N ARG A 93 11.20 -6.57 4.93
CA ARG A 93 10.15 -5.90 4.15
C ARG A 93 9.70 -4.57 4.73
N ARG A 94 9.93 -4.35 6.03
CA ARG A 94 9.69 -3.06 6.70
C ARG A 94 10.55 -1.96 6.07
N VAL A 95 11.79 -2.27 5.64
CA VAL A 95 12.73 -1.31 5.07
C VAL A 95 12.74 -1.31 3.54
N ALA A 96 12.65 -2.48 2.92
CA ALA A 96 12.76 -2.62 1.47
C ALA A 96 11.66 -1.86 0.71
N ALA A 97 12.03 -1.20 -0.40
CA ALA A 97 11.15 -0.37 -1.23
C ALA A 97 10.45 0.78 -0.45
N GLY A 98 11.17 1.37 0.50
CA GLY A 98 10.74 2.49 1.33
C GLY A 98 10.23 2.03 2.69
N THR A 99 10.72 2.66 3.76
CA THR A 99 10.34 2.34 5.14
C THR A 99 8.86 2.59 5.40
N ASP A 100 8.34 2.09 6.51
CA ASP A 100 6.94 2.27 6.87
C ASP A 100 6.62 3.76 7.14
N GLU A 101 7.55 4.49 7.73
CA GLU A 101 7.46 5.95 7.92
C GLU A 101 7.43 6.67 6.57
N MET A 102 8.22 6.22 5.60
CA MET A 102 8.20 6.79 4.24
C MET A 102 6.87 6.54 3.54
N GLN A 103 6.26 5.37 3.71
CA GLN A 103 4.92 5.10 3.17
C GLN A 103 3.86 5.92 3.90
N LEU A 104 3.89 5.99 5.22
CA LEU A 104 2.98 6.82 6.02
C LEU A 104 3.05 8.29 5.61
N ASN A 105 4.25 8.83 5.44
CA ASN A 105 4.45 10.20 4.96
C ASN A 105 3.91 10.41 3.54
N THR A 106 4.02 9.41 2.67
CA THR A 106 3.46 9.46 1.31
C THR A 106 1.93 9.43 1.34
N ILE A 107 1.36 8.58 2.19
CA ILE A 107 -0.09 8.47 2.40
C ILE A 107 -0.64 9.77 2.98
N ALA A 108 -0.01 10.33 4.02
CA ALA A 108 -0.45 11.57 4.68
C ALA A 108 -0.41 12.79 3.76
N ARG A 109 0.52 12.82 2.79
CA ARG A 109 0.59 13.90 1.79
C ARG A 109 -0.60 13.90 0.82
N ALA A 110 -1.19 12.75 0.53
CA ALA A 110 -2.28 12.65 -0.44
C ALA A 110 -3.57 13.38 -0.02
N PRO A 111 -4.17 13.15 1.17
CA PRO A 111 -5.36 13.89 1.60
C PRO A 111 -5.04 15.36 1.89
N LYS A 112 -3.81 15.73 2.26
CA LYS A 112 -3.42 17.14 2.40
C LYS A 112 -3.50 17.90 1.07
N SER A 113 -3.23 17.24 -0.06
CA SER A 113 -3.39 17.85 -1.40
C SER A 113 -4.82 17.83 -1.92
N ASP A 114 -5.63 16.87 -1.50
CA ASP A 114 -7.01 16.69 -1.97
C ASP A 114 -8.07 17.35 -1.06
N GLY A 115 -7.65 17.87 0.09
CA GLY A 115 -8.51 18.42 1.13
C GLY A 115 -8.75 17.39 2.24
N LEU A 116 -8.59 17.81 3.51
CA LEU A 116 -8.89 16.95 4.65
C LEU A 116 -10.42 16.82 4.81
N PRO A 117 -10.95 15.63 5.09
CA PRO A 117 -12.36 15.49 5.47
C PRO A 117 -12.62 16.28 6.75
N ALA A 118 -13.79 16.92 6.86
CA ALA A 118 -14.18 17.66 8.05
C ALA A 118 -14.18 16.70 9.26
N VAL A 119 -13.42 17.05 10.30
CA VAL A 119 -13.32 16.27 11.54
C VAL A 119 -14.52 16.56 12.47
N SER A 120 -15.36 17.52 12.10
CA SER A 120 -16.56 17.92 12.85
C SER A 120 -17.77 17.07 12.41
N GLU A 121 -17.94 15.92 13.05
CA GLU A 121 -19.22 15.25 13.34
C GLU A 121 -18.90 13.92 14.03
N ARG A 122 -18.58 14.02 15.32
CA ARG A 122 -18.65 12.94 16.29
C ARG A 122 -19.33 13.48 17.54
#